data_AF-A0A8S3EC73-F1
#
_entry.id   AF-A0A8S3EC73-F1
#
_cell.length_a   1.000
_cell.length_b   1.000
_cell.length_c   1.000
_cell.angle_alpha   90.00
_cell.angle_beta   90.00
_cell.angle_gamma   90.00
#
_symmetry.space_group_name_H-M   'P 1'
#
loop_
_entity.id
_entity.type
_entity.pdbx_description
1 polymer ?
#
loop_
_entity_poly.entity_id
_entity_poly.type
_entity_poly.pdbx_seq_one_letter_code
_entity_poly.pdbx_strand_id
1 'polypeptide(L)' 'FKNLKRVAKELGENLTDEELQEMIDEADRDGDGEINEQEFLRIMKKTSLY' A
#
# COMPACT_ATOMS: atom_id res chain seq x y z
N PHE A 1 3.99 6.79 -5.14
CA PHE A 1 3.06 7.63 -4.34
C PHE A 1 1.64 7.86 -4.90
N LYS A 2 1.43 8.42 -6.12
CA LYS A 2 0.06 8.81 -6.58
C LYS A 2 -0.95 7.66 -6.70
N ASN A 3 -0.50 6.45 -7.01
CA ASN A 3 -1.38 5.30 -7.21
C ASN A 3 -1.89 4.71 -5.90
N LEU A 4 -1.04 4.56 -4.88
CA LEU A 4 -1.44 3.98 -3.61
C LEU A 4 -2.45 4.85 -2.85
N LYS A 5 -2.26 6.17 -2.85
CA LYS A 5 -3.23 7.12 -2.27
C LYS A 5 -4.60 7.06 -2.94
N ARG A 6 -4.63 6.74 -4.24
CA ARG A 6 -5.87 6.55 -4.99
C ARG A 6 -6.54 5.23 -4.62
N VAL A 7 -5.77 4.14 -4.51
CA VAL A 7 -6.28 2.85 -4.06
C VAL A 7 -6.81 2.92 -2.63
N ALA A 8 -6.10 3.55 -1.69
CA ALA A 8 -6.56 3.74 -0.32
C ALA A 8 -7.94 4.45 -0.27
N LYS A 9 -8.09 5.51 -1.06
CA LYS A 9 -9.38 6.18 -1.24
C LYS A 9 -10.46 5.30 -1.87
N GLU A 10 -10.10 4.47 -2.84
CA GLU A 10 -11.04 3.54 -3.51
C GLU A 10 -11.47 2.38 -2.59
N LEU A 11 -10.62 1.97 -1.64
CA LEU A 11 -10.96 1.00 -0.59
C LEU A 11 -11.87 1.60 0.50
N GLY A 12 -12.09 2.92 0.51
CA GLY A 12 -12.90 3.60 1.50
C GLY A 12 -12.22 3.80 2.86
N GLU A 13 -10.95 3.42 2.98
CA GLU A 13 -10.16 3.69 4.18
C GLU A 13 -9.52 5.07 4.08
N ASN A 14 -9.81 5.94 5.05
CA ASN A 14 -9.11 7.21 5.21
C ASN A 14 -7.77 6.95 5.90
N LEU A 15 -6.86 6.29 5.19
CA LEU A 15 -5.48 6.15 5.63
C LEU A 15 -4.82 7.54 5.59
N THR A 16 -4.22 7.92 6.70
CA THR A 16 -3.40 9.13 6.79
C THR A 16 -2.15 8.99 5.93
N ASP A 17 -1.52 10.12 5.56
CA ASP A 17 -0.28 10.06 4.79
C ASP A 17 0.83 9.31 5.56
N GLU A 18 0.80 9.33 6.91
CA GLU A 18 1.71 8.55 7.78
C GLU A 18 1.42 7.05 7.72
N GLU A 19 0.17 6.61 7.86
CA GLU A 19 -0.20 5.19 7.73
C GLU A 19 0.09 4.66 6.32
N LEU A 20 -0.14 5.49 5.30
CA LEU A 20 0.18 5.14 3.93
C LEU A 20 1.69 5.00 3.72
N GLN A 21 2.50 5.85 4.38
CA GLN A 21 3.96 5.77 4.38
C GLN A 21 4.42 4.48 5.07
N GLU A 22 3.89 4.15 6.24
CA GLU A 22 4.22 2.90 6.95
C GLU A 22 3.83 1.66 6.14
N MET A 23 2.67 1.68 5.47
CA MET A 23 2.28 0.59 4.55
C MET A 23 3.21 0.47 3.35
N ILE A 24 3.73 1.59 2.84
CA ILE A 24 4.73 1.59 1.78
C ILE A 24 6.03 1.01 2.30
N ASP A 25 6.55 1.52 3.42
CA ASP A 25 7.83 1.09 3.98
C ASP A 25 7.81 -0.40 4.39
N GLU A 26 6.67 -0.96 4.82
CA GLU A 26 6.57 -2.39 5.11
C GLU A 26 6.43 -3.26 3.84
N ALA A 27 5.90 -2.69 2.76
CA ALA A 27 5.64 -3.41 1.52
C ALA A 27 6.76 -3.34 0.49
N ASP A 28 7.43 -2.19 0.41
CA ASP A 28 8.58 -1.88 -0.43
C ASP A 28 9.79 -2.71 0.05
N ARG A 29 10.00 -3.85 -0.61
CA ARG A 29 11.06 -4.79 -0.22
C ARG A 29 12.32 -4.62 -1.02
N ASP A 30 12.21 -4.05 -2.21
CA ASP A 30 13.36 -3.73 -3.04
C ASP A 30 13.97 -2.36 -2.68
N GLY A 31 13.25 -1.55 -1.90
CA GLY A 31 13.69 -0.26 -1.39
C GLY A 31 13.73 0.80 -2.49
N ASP A 32 12.93 0.63 -3.54
CA ASP A 32 12.88 1.57 -4.67
C ASP A 32 12.00 2.80 -4.40
N GLY A 33 11.28 2.81 -3.27
CA GLY A 33 10.37 3.87 -2.85
C GLY A 33 9.03 3.86 -3.59
N GLU A 34 8.78 2.82 -4.38
CA GLU A 34 7.55 2.55 -5.09
C GLU A 34 6.97 1.20 -4.65
N ILE A 35 5.70 0.95 -5.00
CA ILE A 35 5.10 -0.37 -4.79
C ILE A 35 4.80 -0.91 -6.18
N ASN A 36 5.47 -2.00 -6.53
CA ASN A 36 5.21 -2.70 -7.77
C ASN A 36 3.96 -3.60 -7.65
N GLU A 37 3.50 -4.14 -8.78
CA GLU A 37 2.31 -5.00 -8.81
C GLU A 37 2.42 -6.21 -7.87
N GLN A 38 3.60 -6.81 -7.73
CA GLN A 38 3.80 -8.00 -6.89
C GLN A 38 3.71 -7.66 -5.40
N GLU A 39 4.28 -6.52 -5.01
CA GLU A 39 4.21 -6.00 -3.64
C GLU A 39 2.79 -5.58 -3.29
N PHE A 40 2.10 -4.91 -4.21
CA PHE A 40 0.70 -4.54 -4.04
C PHE A 40 -0.21 -5.75 -3.85
N LEU A 41 -0.06 -6.78 -4.70
CA LEU A 41 -0.81 -8.04 -4.57
C LEU A 41 -0.52 -8.75 -3.24
N ARG A 42 0.69 -8.62 -2.71
CA ARG A 42 1.06 -9.18 -1.41
C ARG A 42 0.36 -8.46 -0.26
N ILE A 43 0.31 -7.13 -0.27
CA ILE A 43 -0.44 -6.34 0.71
C ILE A 43 -1.92 -6.69 0.65
N MET A 44 -2.52 -6.65 -0.54
CA MET A 44 -3.93 -6.98 -0.76
C MET A 44 -4.29 -8.37 -0.23
N LYS A 45 -3.42 -9.37 -0.45
CA LYS A 45 -3.59 -10.71 0.12
C LYS A 45 -3.49 -10.73 1.65
N LYS A 46 -2.60 -9.93 2.25
CA LYS A 46 -2.45 -9.84 3.71
C LYS A 46 -3.66 -9.15 4.36
N THR A 47 -4.22 -8.12 3.72
CA THR A 47 -5.37 -7.36 4.23
C THR A 47 -6.72 -8.05 3.97
N SER A 48 -6.86 -8.75 2.84
CA SER A 48 -8.08 -9.52 2.51
C SER A 48 -8.17 -10.87 3.23
N LEU A 49 -7.20 -11.20 4.10
CA LEU A 49 -7.28 -12.37 4.98
C LEU A 49 -8.10 -12.02 6.24
N TYR A 50 -9.39 -11.80 6.03
CA TYR A 50 -10.48 -11.95 7.00
C TYR A 50 -11.61 -12.74 6.35
#